data_AF-A0A6L2MHS2-F1
#
_entry.id   AF-A0A6L2MHS2-F1
#
_cell.length_a   1.000
_cell.length_b   1.000
_cell.length_c   1.000
_cell.angle_alpha   90.00
_cell.angle_beta   90.00
_cell.angle_gamma   90.00
#
_symmetry.space_group_name_H-M   'P 1'
#
loop_
_entity.id
_entity.type
_entity.pdbx_description
1 polymer ?
#
loop_
_entity_poly.entity_id
_entity_poly.type
_entity_poly.pdbx_seq_one_letter_code
_entity_poly.pdbx_strand_id
1 'polypeptide(L)' 'MEQELRLKREAAERAFEAQAEKDRTLMRLEELRFLANSTKDLDDDDAYWIKKKKRLIKNKMRNDLGDEDDEDE' A
#
# COMPACT_ATOMS: atom_id res chain seq x y z
N MET A 1 9.11 39.71 7.46
CA MET A 1 9.07 39.16 6.08
C MET A 1 9.75 37.78 5.99
N GLU A 2 11.03 37.63 6.30
CA GLU A 2 11.70 36.30 6.21
C GLU A 2 11.10 35.22 7.12
N GLN A 3 10.76 35.56 8.37
CA GLN A 3 10.17 34.58 9.30
C GLN A 3 8.80 34.10 8.84
N GLU A 4 7.95 34.99 8.33
CA GLU A 4 6.64 34.62 7.79
C GLU A 4 6.75 33.76 6.54
N LEU A 5 7.72 34.04 5.66
CA LEU A 5 7.99 33.22 4.48
C LEU A 5 8.50 31.83 4.88
N ARG A 6 9.36 31.74 5.92
CA ARG A 6 9.84 30.46 6.46
C ARG A 6 8.70 29.62 7.04
N LEU A 7 7.83 30.25 7.83
CA LEU A 7 6.66 29.59 8.42
C LEU A 7 5.68 29.10 7.34
N LYS A 8 5.44 29.89 6.28
CA LYS A 8 4.59 29.48 5.16
C LYS A 8 5.17 28.29 4.40
N ARG A 9 6.49 28.25 4.21
CA ARG A 9 7.18 27.13 3.56
C ARG A 9 7.08 25.85 4.40
N GLU A 10 7.35 25.95 5.69
CA GLU A 10 7.24 24.81 6.62
C GLU A 10 5.80 24.26 6.68
N ALA A 11 4.80 25.14 6.70
CA ALA A 11 3.40 24.73 6.65
C ALA A 11 3.05 24.01 5.34
N ALA A 12 3.57 24.47 4.20
CA ALA A 12 3.36 23.83 2.90
C ALA A 12 4.07 22.48 2.79
N GLU A 13 5.32 22.37 3.27
CA GLU A 13 6.06 21.11 3.32
C GLU A 13 5.33 20.08 4.20
N ARG A 14 4.86 20.48 5.38
CA ARG A 14 4.09 19.61 6.28
C ARG A 14 2.76 19.17 5.68
N ALA A 15 2.07 20.05 4.97
CA ALA A 15 0.83 19.70 4.27
C ALA A 15 1.08 18.70 3.13
N PHE A 16 2.20 18.85 2.40
CA PHE A 16 2.61 17.93 1.35
C PHE A 16 2.96 16.55 1.91
N GLU A 17 3.73 16.48 3.00
CA GLU A 17 4.05 15.22 3.68
C GLU A 17 2.79 14.51 4.18
N ALA A 18 1.86 15.24 4.80
CA ALA A 18 0.60 14.68 5.26
C ALA A 18 -0.27 14.15 4.11
N GLN A 19 -0.21 14.79 2.94
CA GLN A 19 -0.89 14.29 1.75
C GLN A 19 -0.23 13.02 1.20
N ALA A 20 1.11 13.02 1.10
CA ALA A 20 1.86 11.86 0.64
C ALA A 20 1.66 10.64 1.56
N GLU A 21 1.55 10.85 2.87
CA GLU A 21 1.23 9.79 3.83
C GLU A 21 -0.20 9.24 3.59
N LYS A 22 -1.20 10.10 3.42
CA LYS A 22 -2.57 9.68 3.10
C LYS A 22 -2.63 8.86 1.81
N ASP A 23 -1.92 9.29 0.76
CA ASP A 23 -1.87 8.58 -0.51
C ASP A 23 -1.25 7.18 -0.34
N ARG A 24 -0.20 7.06 0.48
CA ARG A 24 0.39 5.76 0.85
C ARG A 24 -0.61 4.88 1.62
N THR A 25 -1.33 5.44 2.59
CA THR A 25 -2.35 4.70 3.34
C THR A 25 -3.48 4.24 2.43
N LEU A 26 -3.93 5.08 1.50
CA LEU A 26 -4.97 4.73 0.54
C LEU A 26 -4.52 3.56 -0.36
N MET A 27 -3.31 3.62 -0.91
CA MET A 27 -2.74 2.51 -1.68
C MET A 27 -2.69 1.21 -0.86
N ARG A 28 -2.34 1.29 0.43
CA ARG A 28 -2.31 0.11 1.30
C ARG A 28 -3.70 -0.50 1.52
N LEU A 29 -4.72 0.33 1.68
CA LEU A 29 -6.11 -0.12 1.82
C LEU A 29 -6.63 -0.78 0.53
N GLU A 30 -6.27 -0.25 -0.63
CA GLU A 30 -6.60 -0.85 -1.92
C GLU A 30 -5.92 -2.21 -2.11
N GLU A 31 -4.63 -2.34 -1.75
CA GLU A 31 -3.90 -3.61 -1.74
C GLU A 31 -4.59 -4.65 -0.82
N LEU A 32 -4.99 -4.26 0.39
CA LEU A 32 -5.71 -5.15 1.32
C LEU A 32 -7.08 -5.55 0.79
N ARG A 33 -7.83 -4.61 0.21
CA ARG A 33 -9.13 -4.89 -0.41
C ARG A 33 -8.98 -5.89 -1.56
N PHE A 34 -7.94 -5.74 -2.38
CA PHE A 34 -7.64 -6.68 -3.46
C PHE A 34 -7.30 -8.08 -2.93
N LEU A 35 -6.51 -8.18 -1.86
CA LEU A 35 -6.19 -9.45 -1.21
C LEU A 35 -7.44 -10.18 -0.69
N ALA A 36 -8.41 -9.43 -0.14
CA ALA A 36 -9.66 -9.98 0.40
C ALA A 36 -10.65 -10.48 -0.66
N ASN A 37 -10.54 -10.05 -1.92
CA ASN A 37 -11.46 -10.47 -2.98
C ASN A 37 -11.39 -11.99 -3.24
N SER A 38 -12.54 -12.66 -3.34
CA SER A 38 -12.60 -14.08 -3.72
C SER A 38 -12.20 -14.27 -5.19
N THR A 39 -11.53 -15.37 -5.50
CA THR A 39 -11.24 -15.81 -6.88
C THR A 39 -12.03 -17.06 -7.26
N LYS A 40 -13.04 -17.43 -6.48
CA LYS A 40 -13.75 -18.71 -6.63
C LYS A 40 -14.61 -18.78 -7.89
N ASP A 41 -15.08 -17.64 -8.38
CA ASP A 41 -16.00 -17.54 -9.52
C ASP A 41 -15.29 -17.14 -10.83
N LEU A 42 -13.96 -17.21 -10.85
CA LEU A 42 -13.12 -16.88 -12.00
C LEU A 42 -12.65 -18.16 -12.69
N ASP A 43 -12.38 -18.07 -13.99
CA ASP A 43 -11.70 -19.16 -14.69
C ASP A 43 -10.27 -19.36 -14.16
N ASP A 44 -9.69 -20.52 -14.48
CA ASP A 44 -8.41 -20.94 -13.95
C ASP A 44 -7.25 -20.02 -14.37
N ASP A 45 -7.30 -19.44 -15.57
CA ASP A 45 -6.27 -18.55 -16.08
C ASP A 45 -6.29 -17.20 -15.33
N ASP A 46 -7.47 -16.61 -15.18
CA ASP A 46 -7.66 -15.36 -14.41
C ASP A 46 -7.36 -15.56 -12.92
N ALA A 47 -7.82 -16.68 -12.35
CA ALA A 47 -7.54 -17.04 -10.97
C ALA A 47 -6.03 -17.21 -10.73
N TYR A 48 -5.29 -17.81 -11.67
CA TYR A 48 -3.84 -17.95 -11.59
C TYR A 48 -3.14 -16.59 -11.52
N TRP A 49 -3.47 -15.67 -12.43
CA TRP A 49 -2.86 -14.34 -12.45
C TRP A 49 -3.16 -13.52 -11.21
N ILE A 50 -4.39 -13.59 -10.69
CA ILE A 50 -4.77 -12.91 -9.45
C ILE A 50 -4.00 -13.51 -8.26
N LYS A 51 -3.92 -14.84 -8.13
CA LYS A 51 -3.12 -15.50 -7.08
C LYS A 51 -1.65 -15.06 -7.14
N LYS A 52 -1.07 -15.01 -8.34
CA LYS A 52 0.31 -14.52 -8.54
C LYS A 52 0.48 -13.07 -8.09
N LYS A 53 -0.47 -12.19 -8.42
CA LYS A 53 -0.44 -10.79 -8.00
C LYS A 53 -0.60 -10.63 -6.48
N LYS A 54 -1.51 -11.38 -5.87
CA LYS A 54 -1.69 -11.40 -4.41
C LYS A 54 -0.41 -11.81 -3.68
N ARG A 55 0.31 -12.82 -4.18
CA ARG A 55 1.62 -13.24 -3.62
C ARG A 55 2.66 -12.12 -3.67
N LEU A 56 2.73 -11.38 -4.79
CA LEU A 56 3.65 -10.24 -4.90
C LEU A 56 3.33 -9.13 -3.90
N ILE A 57 2.04 -8.83 -3.69
CA ILE A 57 1.60 -7.84 -2.70
C ILE A 57 1.98 -8.31 -1.30
N LYS A 58 1.66 -9.56 -0.92
CA LYS A 58 2.04 -10.14 0.38
C LYS A 58 3.55 -10.06 0.64
N ASN A 59 4.38 -10.44 -0.34
CA ASN A 59 5.84 -10.37 -0.20
C ASN A 59 6.34 -8.93 0.01
N LYS A 60 5.78 -7.96 -0.72
CA LYS A 60 6.08 -6.54 -0.51
C LYS A 60 5.69 -6.12 0.92
N MET A 61 4.49 -6.51 1.37
CA MET A 61 4.02 -6.23 2.73
C MET A 61 4.95 -6.81 3.80
N ARG A 62 5.44 -8.04 3.58
CA ARG A 62 6.35 -8.74 4.51
C ARG A 62 7.72 -8.07 4.58
N ASN A 63 8.27 -7.65 3.45
CA ASN A 63 9.51 -6.88 3.43
C ASN A 63 9.39 -5.52 4.15
N ASP A 64 8.21 -4.90 4.12
CA ASP A 64 7.92 -3.65 4.84
C ASP A 64 7.77 -3.87 6.36
N LEU A 65 7.40 -5.08 6.81
CA LEU A 65 7.06 -5.42 8.20
C LEU A 65 8.12 -6.30 8.92
N GLY A 66 9.08 -6.87 8.19
CA GLY A 66 9.98 -7.91 8.69
C GLY A 66 9.39 -9.31 8.47
N ASP A 67 10.22 -10.30 8.14
CA ASP A 67 9.80 -11.68 7.84
C ASP A 67 9.10 -12.34 9.04
N GLU A 68 7.78 -12.29 9.08
CA GLU A 68 6.97 -13.33 9.72
C GLU A 68 6.62 -14.35 8.63
N ASP A 69 7.34 -15.48 8.65
CA ASP A 69 7.11 -16.62 7.76
C ASP A 69 5.77 -17.26 8.11
N ASP A 70 4.75 -16.97 7.31
CA ASP A 70 3.58 -17.83 7.20
C ASP A 70 3.95 -18.96 6.21
N GLU A 71 4.34 -20.11 6.76
CA GLU A 71 4.31 -21.39 6.04
C GLU A 71 2.84 -21.67 5.67
N ASP A 72 2.45 -21.34 4.44
CA ASP A 72 1.21 -21.82 3.84
C ASP A 72 1.38 -23.35 3.61
N GLU A 73 0.76 -24.16 4.48
CA GLU A 73 0.57 -25.63 4.38
C GLU A 73 -0.25 -26.04 3.14
#